data_AF-A0A6J8DPG3-F1
#
_entry.id   AF-A0A6J8DPG3-F1
#
_cell.length_a   1.000
_cell.length_b   1.000
_cell.length_c   1.000
_cell.angle_alpha   90.00
_cell.angle_beta   90.00
_cell.angle_gamma   90.00
#
_symmetry.space_group_name_H-M   'P 1'
#
loop_
_entity.id
_entity.type
_entity.pdbx_description
1 polymer ?
#
loop_
_entity_poly.entity_id
_entity_poly.type
_entity_poly.pdbx_seq_one_letter_code
_entity_poly.pdbx_strand_id
1 'polypeptide(L)'
;MTKQHVTTVNSSKYMIASHIMTKQHVITVNTSKYMIASQTMKNQHVTTVNTSKYMTASHTMTKQHVTTVNTSKYMIATHTMTKKHVTTVNTSKYIIASYSIAYHDKTACHHSKYTQIHDSITYHDKTACHHSKYIQIHDSMAYHDKTACHHSSYIQIHDSIAYHDKTACHHSKYLIASHTMKNQHVTTVNSSKYMIASHDSKFILVYTRQTCMYLQI
;
A
#
# COMPACT_ATOMS: atom_id res chain seq x y z
N MET A 1 -8.31 -16.75 30.06
CA MET A 1 -9.15 -16.12 29.01
C MET A 1 -8.89 -14.62 28.98
N THR A 2 -8.38 -14.06 27.88
CA THR A 2 -8.34 -12.60 27.70
C THR A 2 -9.70 -12.10 27.23
N LYS A 3 -10.32 -11.20 28.00
CA LYS A 3 -11.58 -10.56 27.59
C LYS A 3 -11.30 -9.66 26.38
N GLN A 4 -11.85 -10.00 25.21
CA GLN A 4 -11.92 -9.09 24.08
C GLN A 4 -13.06 -8.09 24.33
N HIS A 5 -12.79 -6.79 24.15
CA HIS A 5 -13.85 -5.79 24.12
C HIS A 5 -14.20 -5.44 22.67
N VAL A 6 -15.48 -5.56 22.32
CA VAL A 6 -16.02 -5.14 21.03
C VAL A 6 -16.58 -3.73 21.15
N THR A 7 -16.20 -2.84 20.23
CA THR A 7 -16.73 -1.48 20.12
C THR A 7 -17.27 -1.26 18.72
N THR A 8 -18.56 -0.90 18.62
CA THR A 8 -19.19 -0.53 17.34
C THR A 8 -19.68 0.91 17.42
N VAL A 9 -19.29 1.75 16.46
CA VAL A 9 -19.72 3.15 16.36
C VAL A 9 -20.34 3.39 14.99
N ASN A 10 -21.56 3.92 14.96
CA ASN A 10 -22.34 4.14 13.73
C ASN A 10 -22.77 5.61 13.62
N SER A 11 -22.68 6.21 12.43
CA SER A 11 -23.24 7.55 12.14
C SER A 11 -23.96 7.61 10.80
N SER A 12 -25.09 8.32 10.80
CA SER A 12 -25.95 8.52 9.64
C SER A 12 -25.49 9.64 8.69
N LYS A 13 -24.40 10.39 8.97
CA LYS A 13 -23.90 11.45 8.06
C LYS A 13 -22.42 11.80 8.23
N TYR A 14 -22.02 12.26 9.41
CA TYR A 14 -20.66 12.73 9.73
C TYR A 14 -20.15 12.00 10.97
N MET A 15 -18.88 11.63 11.00
CA MET A 15 -18.23 11.09 12.19
C MET A 15 -16.79 11.54 12.30
N ILE A 16 -16.39 11.89 13.52
CA ILE A 16 -14.99 11.95 13.95
C ILE A 16 -14.85 10.89 15.04
N ALA A 17 -14.05 9.86 14.79
CA ALA A 17 -13.78 8.77 15.73
C ALA A 17 -12.31 8.81 16.14
N SER A 18 -12.04 8.99 17.43
CA SER A 18 -10.68 8.93 18.00
C SER A 18 -10.64 7.85 19.07
N HIS A 19 -9.86 6.79 18.86
CA HIS A 19 -9.80 5.63 19.77
C HIS A 19 -8.34 5.28 20.10
N ILE A 20 -8.03 5.17 21.41
CA ILE A 20 -6.76 4.66 21.91
C ILE A 20 -7.01 3.33 22.59
N MET A 21 -6.36 2.26 22.12
CA MET A 21 -6.57 0.92 22.63
C MET A 21 -5.27 0.26 23.11
N THR A 22 -5.34 -0.27 24.34
CA THR A 22 -4.19 -0.85 25.05
C THR A 22 -4.33 -2.34 25.35
N LYS A 23 -5.52 -2.93 25.25
CA LYS A 23 -5.80 -4.38 25.46
C LYS A 23 -6.20 -5.06 24.13
N GLN A 24 -6.63 -6.33 24.12
CA GLN A 24 -7.21 -6.93 22.91
C GLN A 24 -8.60 -6.35 22.64
N HIS A 25 -8.83 -5.86 21.42
CA HIS A 25 -10.10 -5.25 21.01
C HIS A 25 -10.45 -5.57 19.56
N VAL A 26 -11.76 -5.50 19.29
CA VAL A 26 -12.33 -5.43 17.94
C VAL A 26 -13.09 -4.11 17.81
N ILE A 27 -12.71 -3.27 16.85
CA ILE A 27 -13.45 -2.06 16.50
C ILE A 27 -14.16 -2.26 15.16
N THR A 28 -15.43 -1.83 15.10
CA THR A 28 -16.08 -1.46 13.85
C THR A 28 -16.54 0.00 13.89
N VAL A 29 -16.13 0.80 12.91
CA VAL A 29 -16.59 2.18 12.74
C VAL A 29 -17.29 2.32 11.39
N ASN A 30 -18.56 2.76 11.37
CA ASN A 30 -19.35 2.90 10.14
C ASN A 30 -19.91 4.33 9.98
N THR A 31 -19.86 4.91 8.77
CA THR A 31 -20.52 6.21 8.48
C THR A 31 -21.06 6.33 7.04
N SER A 32 -22.20 6.99 6.86
CA SER A 32 -22.90 7.06 5.56
C SER A 32 -22.37 8.10 4.55
N LYS A 33 -21.51 9.05 4.94
CA LYS A 33 -20.93 10.02 4.00
C LYS A 33 -19.49 10.41 4.33
N TYR A 34 -19.23 10.98 5.50
CA TYR A 34 -17.93 11.58 5.83
C TYR A 34 -17.40 11.05 7.15
N MET A 35 -16.20 10.46 7.12
CA MET A 35 -15.53 9.97 8.33
C MET A 35 -14.11 10.48 8.41
N ILE A 36 -13.73 10.92 9.61
CA ILE A 36 -12.35 11.05 10.04
C ILE A 36 -12.14 10.04 11.16
N ALA A 37 -11.27 9.06 10.95
CA ALA A 37 -10.92 8.04 11.94
C ALA A 37 -9.45 8.20 12.33
N SER A 38 -9.16 8.30 13.62
CA SER A 38 -7.82 8.28 14.20
C SER A 38 -7.76 7.17 15.26
N GLN A 39 -6.86 6.21 15.09
CA GLN A 39 -6.76 5.06 15.98
C GLN A 39 -5.32 4.76 16.37
N THR A 40 -5.06 4.63 17.67
CA THR A 40 -3.78 4.18 18.21
C THR A 40 -3.95 2.83 18.88
N MET A 41 -3.22 1.82 18.41
CA MET A 41 -3.42 0.42 18.74
C MET A 41 -2.09 -0.19 19.24
N LYS A 42 -2.01 -0.55 20.52
CA LYS A 42 -0.74 -0.97 21.17
C LYS A 42 -0.51 -2.48 21.32
N ASN A 43 -1.51 -3.31 21.05
CA ASN A 43 -1.48 -4.77 21.32
C ASN A 43 -2.01 -5.56 20.10
N GLN A 44 -2.75 -6.66 20.27
CA GLN A 44 -3.43 -7.37 19.18
C GLN A 44 -4.83 -6.77 18.95
N HIS A 45 -5.12 -6.35 17.71
CA HIS A 45 -6.39 -5.71 17.36
C HIS A 45 -6.88 -6.11 15.98
N VAL A 46 -8.20 -6.11 15.83
CA VAL A 46 -8.89 -6.11 14.53
C VAL A 46 -9.69 -4.83 14.42
N THR A 47 -9.38 -4.02 13.41
CA THR A 47 -10.10 -2.78 13.14
C THR A 47 -10.75 -2.86 11.77
N THR A 48 -12.05 -2.59 11.71
CA THR A 48 -12.78 -2.35 10.47
C THR A 48 -13.34 -0.93 10.45
N VAL A 49 -13.07 -0.21 9.37
CA VAL A 49 -13.52 1.17 9.17
C VAL A 49 -14.23 1.26 7.82
N ASN A 50 -15.51 1.63 7.80
CA ASN A 50 -16.36 1.65 6.61
C ASN A 50 -16.98 3.04 6.40
N THR A 51 -16.88 3.62 5.20
CA THR A 51 -17.59 4.86 4.86
C THR A 51 -18.13 4.91 3.45
N SER A 52 -19.40 5.28 3.28
CA SER A 52 -20.03 5.24 1.95
C SER A 52 -19.92 6.52 1.09
N LYS A 53 -18.98 7.44 1.38
CA LYS A 53 -18.40 8.37 0.37
C LYS A 53 -16.92 8.74 0.58
N TYR A 54 -16.60 9.44 1.65
CA TYR A 54 -15.29 10.07 1.89
C TYR A 54 -14.72 9.65 3.24
N MET A 55 -13.49 9.14 3.26
CA MET A 55 -12.80 8.76 4.49
C MET A 55 -11.38 9.31 4.52
N THR A 56 -11.03 9.88 5.68
CA THR A 56 -9.63 10.05 6.11
C THR A 56 -9.40 9.12 7.29
N ALA A 57 -8.48 8.17 7.15
CA ALA A 57 -8.14 7.21 8.19
C ALA A 57 -6.67 7.34 8.57
N SER A 58 -6.38 7.47 9.87
CA SER A 58 -5.02 7.45 10.42
C SER A 58 -4.91 6.37 11.49
N HIS A 59 -3.97 5.46 11.31
CA HIS A 59 -3.76 4.33 12.21
C HIS A 59 -2.29 4.24 12.66
N THR A 60 -2.07 4.20 13.97
CA THR A 60 -0.76 3.89 14.56
C THR A 60 -0.82 2.54 15.24
N MET A 61 -0.01 1.58 14.77
CA MET A 61 -0.12 0.16 15.08
C MET A 61 1.25 -0.40 15.50
N THR A 62 1.42 -0.79 16.77
CA THR A 62 2.76 -1.08 17.32
C THR A 62 3.10 -2.57 17.55
N LYS A 63 2.16 -3.48 17.31
CA LYS A 63 2.33 -4.94 17.48
C LYS A 63 1.72 -5.73 16.31
N GLN A 64 0.82 -6.68 16.55
CA GLN A 64 0.16 -7.48 15.50
C GLN A 64 -1.25 -6.97 15.26
N HIS A 65 -1.59 -6.55 14.05
CA HIS A 65 -2.89 -5.95 13.76
C HIS A 65 -3.41 -6.37 12.39
N VAL A 66 -4.73 -6.44 12.29
CA VAL A 66 -5.45 -6.53 11.02
C VAL A 66 -6.32 -5.29 10.89
N THR A 67 -6.04 -4.46 9.89
CA THR A 67 -6.82 -3.26 9.60
C THR A 67 -7.49 -3.40 8.24
N THR A 68 -8.82 -3.36 8.21
CA THR A 68 -9.61 -3.29 6.98
C THR A 68 -10.25 -1.92 6.87
N VAL A 69 -9.97 -1.23 5.77
CA VAL A 69 -10.52 0.10 5.48
C VAL A 69 -11.28 0.01 4.17
N ASN A 70 -12.59 0.30 4.20
CA ASN A 70 -13.46 0.28 3.03
C ASN A 70 -14.10 1.65 2.82
N THR A 71 -14.07 2.18 1.59
CA THR A 71 -14.79 3.42 1.25
C THR A 71 -15.44 3.39 -0.12
N SER A 72 -16.62 3.98 -0.30
CA SER A 72 -17.29 3.89 -1.61
C SER A 72 -16.67 4.78 -2.70
N LYS A 73 -15.95 5.87 -2.37
CA LYS A 73 -15.55 6.87 -3.39
C LYS A 73 -14.11 7.38 -3.24
N TYR A 74 -13.75 8.02 -2.13
CA TYR A 74 -12.42 8.58 -1.91
C TYR A 74 -11.89 8.20 -0.54
N MET A 75 -10.69 7.62 -0.50
CA MET A 75 -9.98 7.34 0.74
C MET A 75 -8.61 7.99 0.75
N ILE A 76 -8.29 8.61 1.88
CA ILE A 76 -6.93 8.96 2.30
C ILE A 76 -6.61 8.10 3.53
N ALA A 77 -5.55 7.32 3.46
CA ALA A 77 -5.16 6.40 4.54
C ALA A 77 -3.68 6.57 4.91
N THR A 78 -3.40 6.92 6.17
CA THR A 78 -2.04 7.02 6.70
C THR A 78 -1.83 5.97 7.79
N HIS A 79 -0.88 5.06 7.56
CA HIS A 79 -0.58 3.96 8.48
C HIS A 79 0.87 4.05 8.98
N THR A 80 1.04 4.12 10.29
CA THR A 80 2.34 4.03 10.97
C THR A 80 2.42 2.69 11.68
N MET A 81 3.41 1.87 11.30
CA MET A 81 3.47 0.45 11.60
C MET A 81 4.87 0.05 12.09
N THR A 82 4.98 -0.63 13.24
CA THR A 82 6.31 -0.95 13.83
C THR A 82 6.64 -2.43 14.03
N LYS A 83 5.77 -3.35 13.58
CA LYS A 83 5.87 -4.82 13.70
C LYS A 83 5.03 -5.46 12.57
N LYS A 84 4.62 -6.73 12.66
CA LYS A 84 3.80 -7.42 11.64
C LYS A 84 2.39 -6.85 11.51
N HIS A 85 1.95 -6.46 10.30
CA HIS A 85 0.56 -6.03 10.06
C HIS A 85 0.00 -6.47 8.71
N VAL A 86 -1.30 -6.74 8.70
CA VAL A 86 -2.09 -6.93 7.47
C VAL A 86 -3.02 -5.73 7.31
N THR A 87 -2.90 -5.01 6.19
CA THR A 87 -3.75 -3.85 5.88
C THR A 87 -4.44 -4.04 4.54
N THR A 88 -5.77 -4.12 4.55
CA THR A 88 -6.60 -4.24 3.34
C THR A 88 -7.34 -2.94 3.11
N VAL A 89 -7.25 -2.38 1.89
CA VAL A 89 -7.77 -1.06 1.55
C VAL A 89 -8.60 -1.12 0.26
N ASN A 90 -9.93 -1.07 0.39
CA ASN A 90 -10.83 -1.15 -0.76
C ASN A 90 -11.52 0.19 -1.00
N THR A 91 -11.51 0.71 -2.23
CA THR A 91 -12.32 1.90 -2.60
C THR A 91 -12.73 1.94 -4.05
N SER A 92 -14.01 2.18 -4.37
CA SER A 92 -14.47 2.07 -5.78
C SER A 92 -13.87 3.08 -6.77
N LYS A 93 -13.31 4.21 -6.31
CA LYS A 93 -12.68 5.20 -7.21
C LYS A 93 -11.23 5.53 -6.86
N TYR A 94 -10.95 6.23 -5.76
CA TYR A 94 -9.61 6.78 -5.48
C TYR A 94 -9.09 6.34 -4.11
N ILE A 95 -7.86 5.80 -4.10
CA ILE A 95 -7.06 5.57 -2.89
C ILE A 95 -5.80 6.43 -2.96
N ILE A 96 -5.56 7.20 -1.91
CA ILE A 96 -4.23 7.71 -1.57
C ILE A 96 -3.83 7.04 -0.26
N ALA A 97 -2.75 6.26 -0.26
CA ALA A 97 -2.29 5.56 0.93
C ALA A 97 -0.80 5.79 1.18
N SER A 98 -0.48 6.22 2.40
CA SER A 98 0.88 6.45 2.85
C SER A 98 1.21 5.52 4.01
N TYR A 99 2.36 4.85 3.94
CA TYR A 99 2.81 3.92 4.97
C TYR A 99 4.21 4.30 5.47
N SER A 100 4.35 4.38 6.79
CA SER A 100 5.64 4.48 7.47
C SER A 100 5.86 3.20 8.27
N ILE A 101 6.91 2.44 7.94
CA ILE A 101 7.12 1.09 8.45
C ILE A 101 8.55 0.96 9.00
N ALA A 102 8.65 0.79 10.31
CA ALA A 102 9.94 0.67 10.98
C ALA A 102 10.52 -0.76 10.90
N TYR A 103 9.70 -1.79 11.16
CA TYR A 103 10.14 -3.18 11.24
C TYR A 103 9.02 -4.18 10.92
N HIS A 104 9.37 -5.26 10.22
CA HIS A 104 8.61 -6.50 9.93
C HIS A 104 7.43 -6.44 8.93
N ASP A 105 7.38 -7.52 8.13
CA ASP A 105 6.23 -8.16 7.45
C ASP A 105 4.96 -7.30 7.28
N LYS A 106 4.86 -6.67 6.09
CA LYS A 106 3.66 -6.01 5.57
C LYS A 106 2.99 -6.91 4.54
N THR A 107 1.72 -7.24 4.77
CA THR A 107 0.80 -7.57 3.66
C THR A 107 -0.13 -6.38 3.41
N ALA A 108 -0.08 -5.80 2.23
CA ALA A 108 -0.99 -4.72 1.83
C ALA A 108 -1.64 -4.95 0.47
N CYS A 109 -2.97 -4.88 0.44
CA CYS A 109 -3.75 -5.10 -0.77
C CYS A 109 -4.73 -3.96 -1.02
N HIS A 110 -4.72 -3.45 -2.26
CA HIS A 110 -5.50 -2.28 -2.68
C HIS A 110 -6.31 -2.57 -3.94
N HIS A 111 -7.60 -2.25 -3.89
CA HIS A 111 -8.51 -2.34 -5.03
C HIS A 111 -9.23 -1.01 -5.25
N SER A 112 -9.06 -0.41 -6.45
CA SER A 112 -9.74 0.84 -6.83
C SER A 112 -9.74 1.11 -8.33
N LYS A 113 -10.23 2.29 -8.76
CA LYS A 113 -9.99 2.77 -10.14
C LYS A 113 -8.64 3.49 -10.27
N TYR A 114 -8.21 4.21 -9.24
CA TYR A 114 -6.96 4.98 -9.16
C TYR A 114 -6.31 4.76 -7.79
N THR A 115 -5.13 4.17 -7.75
CA THR A 115 -4.34 3.96 -6.53
C THR A 115 -3.04 4.75 -6.60
N GLN A 116 -2.82 5.63 -5.62
CA GLN A 116 -1.54 6.29 -5.37
C GLN A 116 -1.00 5.80 -4.02
N ILE A 117 0.26 5.36 -3.99
CA ILE A 117 0.92 4.82 -2.80
C ILE A 117 2.26 5.50 -2.57
N HIS A 118 2.52 5.81 -1.30
CA HIS A 118 3.82 6.30 -0.85
C HIS A 118 4.28 5.49 0.37
N ASP A 119 5.26 4.59 0.18
CA ASP A 119 5.84 3.80 1.26
C ASP A 119 7.23 4.32 1.66
N SER A 120 7.45 4.46 2.97
CA SER A 120 8.78 4.60 3.57
C SER A 120 9.01 3.42 4.51
N ILE A 121 9.99 2.56 4.19
CA ILE A 121 10.18 1.26 4.85
C ILE A 121 11.63 1.08 5.26
N THR A 122 11.88 0.90 6.56
CA THR A 122 13.22 0.74 7.09
C THR A 122 13.72 -0.70 7.03
N TYR A 123 12.92 -1.73 7.35
CA TYR A 123 13.41 -3.14 7.28
C TYR A 123 12.31 -4.24 7.30
N HIS A 124 12.63 -5.36 6.60
CA HIS A 124 11.90 -6.63 6.45
C HIS A 124 10.57 -6.67 5.66
N ASP A 125 10.55 -7.62 4.72
CA ASP A 125 9.48 -8.33 4.01
C ASP A 125 8.19 -7.54 3.67
N LYS A 126 8.02 -7.22 2.39
CA LYS A 126 6.80 -6.59 1.84
C LYS A 126 6.12 -7.52 0.83
N THR A 127 4.91 -7.99 1.16
CA THR A 127 3.95 -8.53 0.20
C THR A 127 2.93 -7.46 -0.17
N ALA A 128 2.81 -7.15 -1.47
CA ALA A 128 1.98 -6.05 -1.95
C ALA A 128 1.15 -6.45 -3.18
N CYS A 129 -0.17 -6.27 -3.11
CA CYS A 129 -1.08 -6.56 -4.23
C CYS A 129 -1.94 -5.35 -4.62
N HIS A 130 -1.88 -4.95 -5.89
CA HIS A 130 -2.57 -3.74 -6.35
C HIS A 130 -3.32 -4.01 -7.64
N HIS A 131 -4.63 -3.77 -7.61
CA HIS A 131 -5.52 -3.89 -8.76
C HIS A 131 -6.22 -2.55 -8.99
N SER A 132 -5.92 -1.87 -10.10
CA SER A 132 -6.58 -0.60 -10.46
C SER A 132 -6.56 -0.33 -11.95
N LYS A 133 -7.29 0.68 -12.45
CA LYS A 133 -7.10 1.13 -13.84
C LYS A 133 -5.82 1.96 -14.00
N TYR A 134 -5.42 2.65 -12.93
CA TYR A 134 -4.19 3.44 -12.83
C TYR A 134 -3.52 3.18 -11.47
N ILE A 135 -2.22 2.92 -11.48
CA ILE A 135 -1.38 2.71 -10.30
C ILE A 135 -0.18 3.66 -10.38
N GLN A 136 0.04 4.43 -9.32
CA GLN A 136 1.25 5.21 -9.09
C GLN A 136 1.86 4.81 -7.74
N ILE A 137 3.12 4.39 -7.74
CA ILE A 137 3.84 3.93 -6.55
C ILE A 137 5.14 4.72 -6.42
N HIS A 138 5.38 5.23 -5.21
CA HIS A 138 6.65 5.83 -4.81
C HIS A 138 7.14 5.15 -3.53
N ASP A 139 8.13 4.27 -3.64
CA ASP A 139 8.70 3.54 -2.51
C ASP A 139 10.12 4.02 -2.21
N SER A 140 10.41 4.31 -0.94
CA SER A 140 11.76 4.52 -0.41
C SER A 140 12.05 3.43 0.62
N MET A 141 13.02 2.55 0.34
CA MET A 141 13.23 1.30 1.09
C MET A 141 14.70 1.00 1.37
N ALA A 142 14.98 0.36 2.51
CA ALA A 142 16.35 0.12 2.98
C ALA A 142 16.74 -1.36 3.27
N TYR A 143 15.85 -2.34 3.04
CA TYR A 143 16.02 -3.82 3.00
C TYR A 143 14.59 -4.46 2.88
N HIS A 144 14.32 -5.76 2.68
CA HIS A 144 15.18 -6.95 2.52
C HIS A 144 14.65 -7.90 1.42
N ASP A 145 13.35 -8.21 1.41
CA ASP A 145 12.64 -8.98 0.38
C ASP A 145 11.35 -8.21 0.03
N LYS A 146 11.07 -8.03 -1.26
CA LYS A 146 9.84 -7.40 -1.77
C LYS A 146 9.17 -8.31 -2.80
N THR A 147 8.02 -8.88 -2.46
CA THR A 147 7.11 -9.54 -3.40
C THR A 147 5.96 -8.60 -3.74
N ALA A 148 5.90 -8.12 -4.99
CA ALA A 148 4.91 -7.13 -5.42
C ALA A 148 4.21 -7.50 -6.73
N CYS A 149 2.88 -7.63 -6.69
CA CYS A 149 2.03 -7.89 -7.86
C CYS A 149 1.16 -6.69 -8.19
N HIS A 150 1.22 -6.21 -9.44
CA HIS A 150 0.46 -5.06 -9.93
C HIS A 150 -0.28 -5.41 -11.20
N HIS A 151 -1.60 -5.21 -11.21
CA HIS A 151 -2.46 -5.40 -12.36
C HIS A 151 -3.19 -4.10 -12.67
N SER A 152 -2.90 -3.49 -13.82
CA SER A 152 -3.51 -2.21 -14.20
C SER A 152 -3.39 -1.90 -15.68
N SER A 153 -4.25 -1.03 -16.22
CA SER A 153 -4.04 -0.51 -17.59
C SER A 153 -2.76 0.33 -17.67
N TYR A 154 -2.45 1.09 -16.60
CA TYR A 154 -1.30 2.01 -16.51
C TYR A 154 -0.60 1.85 -15.16
N ILE A 155 0.71 1.63 -15.17
CA ILE A 155 1.54 1.52 -13.97
C ILE A 155 2.70 2.52 -14.08
N GLN A 156 2.88 3.34 -13.04
CA GLN A 156 4.06 4.18 -12.84
C GLN A 156 4.71 3.85 -11.50
N ILE A 157 5.99 3.52 -11.50
CA ILE A 157 6.78 3.14 -10.31
C ILE A 157 8.02 4.01 -10.23
N HIS A 158 8.29 4.56 -9.05
CA HIS A 158 9.55 5.20 -8.70
C HIS A 158 10.04 4.62 -7.37
N ASP A 159 11.05 3.77 -7.44
CA ASP A 159 11.58 3.00 -6.32
C ASP A 159 13.04 3.41 -6.05
N SER A 160 13.34 3.83 -4.82
CA SER A 160 14.72 4.04 -4.33
C SER A 160 15.01 2.98 -3.27
N ILE A 161 15.92 2.04 -3.57
CA ILE A 161 16.13 0.82 -2.77
C ILE A 161 17.62 0.61 -2.47
N ALA A 162 17.97 0.54 -1.19
CA ALA A 162 19.29 0.07 -0.76
C ALA A 162 19.23 -1.43 -0.37
N TYR A 163 19.96 -2.28 -1.12
CA TYR A 163 20.16 -3.72 -0.91
C TYR A 163 18.94 -4.68 -1.00
N HIS A 164 19.20 -5.83 -1.62
CA HIS A 164 18.47 -7.12 -1.57
C HIS A 164 17.15 -7.29 -2.34
N ASP A 165 16.60 -8.52 -2.25
CA ASP A 165 15.84 -9.22 -3.29
C ASP A 165 14.46 -8.62 -3.56
N LYS A 166 14.06 -8.65 -4.83
CA LYS A 166 12.78 -8.14 -5.30
C LYS A 166 12.20 -9.07 -6.35
N THR A 167 11.09 -9.70 -5.99
CA THR A 167 10.19 -10.38 -6.93
C THR A 167 9.02 -9.47 -7.30
N ALA A 168 9.00 -8.99 -8.54
CA ALA A 168 7.95 -8.10 -9.03
C ALA A 168 7.21 -8.70 -10.23
N CYS A 169 5.88 -8.70 -10.20
CA CYS A 169 5.05 -9.06 -11.34
C CYS A 169 4.19 -7.85 -11.75
N HIS A 170 4.31 -7.42 -13.00
CA HIS A 170 3.54 -6.29 -13.54
C HIS A 170 2.79 -6.72 -14.80
N HIS A 171 1.45 -6.68 -14.74
CA HIS A 171 0.60 -6.92 -15.89
C HIS A 171 -0.11 -5.61 -16.28
N SER A 172 0.21 -5.08 -17.46
CA SER A 172 -0.38 -3.82 -17.92
C SER A 172 -0.40 -3.61 -19.43
N LYS A 173 -1.08 -2.54 -19.86
CA LYS A 173 -0.91 -2.02 -21.22
C LYS A 173 0.33 -1.12 -21.30
N TYR A 174 0.55 -0.29 -20.28
CA TYR A 174 1.68 0.62 -20.17
C TYR A 174 2.35 0.50 -18.79
N LEU A 175 3.68 0.41 -18.78
CA LEU A 175 4.51 0.42 -17.58
C LEU A 175 5.63 1.45 -17.73
N ILE A 176 5.77 2.34 -16.74
CA ILE A 176 6.93 3.21 -16.58
C ILE A 176 7.53 2.89 -15.22
N ALA A 177 8.82 2.55 -15.19
CA ALA A 177 9.51 2.21 -13.96
C ALA A 177 10.87 2.91 -13.89
N SER A 178 11.17 3.52 -12.74
CA SER A 178 12.47 4.10 -12.44
C SER A 178 12.99 3.49 -11.15
N HIS A 179 14.20 2.93 -11.20
CA HIS A 179 14.84 2.22 -10.10
C HIS A 179 16.24 2.79 -9.85
N THR A 180 16.50 3.17 -8.61
CA THR A 180 17.85 3.46 -8.10
C THR A 180 18.20 2.37 -7.10
N MET A 181 19.15 1.49 -7.43
CA MET A 181 19.39 0.25 -6.67
C MET A 181 20.87 -0.09 -6.48
N LYS A 182 21.25 -0.58 -5.30
CA LYS A 182 22.62 -1.03 -5.00
C LYS A 182 22.65 -2.45 -4.44
N ASN A 183 23.49 -3.31 -5.03
CA ASN A 183 23.78 -4.73 -4.71
C ASN A 183 22.56 -5.68 -4.80
N GLN A 184 22.60 -6.65 -5.73
CA GLN A 184 21.38 -7.24 -6.31
C GLN A 184 21.33 -8.76 -6.45
N HIS A 185 20.13 -9.29 -6.18
CA HIS A 185 19.42 -10.26 -7.03
C HIS A 185 18.03 -9.67 -7.25
N VAL A 186 17.49 -9.64 -8.48
CA VAL A 186 16.18 -9.03 -8.78
C VAL A 186 15.47 -9.84 -9.86
N THR A 187 14.26 -10.31 -9.56
CA THR A 187 13.41 -11.05 -10.51
C THR A 187 12.18 -10.22 -10.85
N THR A 188 12.11 -9.68 -12.07
CA THR A 188 10.94 -8.91 -12.53
C THR A 188 10.28 -9.58 -13.74
N VAL A 189 9.01 -9.96 -13.59
CA VAL A 189 8.16 -10.55 -14.63
C VAL A 189 7.19 -9.49 -15.16
N ASN A 190 7.47 -8.95 -16.34
CA ASN A 190 6.67 -7.90 -16.95
C ASN A 190 5.86 -8.41 -18.15
N SER A 191 4.53 -8.34 -18.03
CA SER A 191 3.56 -8.58 -19.09
C SER A 191 2.96 -7.23 -19.51
N SER A 192 3.77 -6.41 -20.19
CA SER A 192 3.40 -5.05 -20.64
C SER A 192 3.45 -4.94 -22.16
N LYS A 193 2.48 -4.24 -22.80
CA LYS A 193 2.54 -3.97 -24.25
C LYS A 193 3.61 -2.92 -24.59
N TYR A 194 3.77 -1.94 -23.71
CA TYR A 194 4.79 -0.88 -23.78
C TYR A 194 5.42 -0.74 -22.40
N MET A 195 6.75 -0.76 -22.33
CA MET A 195 7.50 -0.56 -21.08
C MET A 195 8.67 0.39 -21.29
N ILE A 196 8.83 1.34 -20.36
CA ILE A 196 10.00 2.20 -20.24
C ILE A 196 10.60 1.93 -18.85
N ALA A 197 11.86 1.51 -18.80
CA ALA A 197 12.58 1.26 -17.57
C ALA A 197 13.86 2.12 -17.51
N SER A 198 14.11 2.75 -16.37
CA SER A 198 15.38 3.43 -16.05
C SER A 198 16.05 2.74 -14.88
N HIS A 199 17.37 2.50 -15.00
CA HIS A 199 18.20 1.92 -13.95
C HIS A 199 19.39 2.84 -13.66
N ASP A 200 19.56 3.21 -12.39
CA ASP A 200 20.66 4.04 -11.86
C ASP A 200 20.94 5.34 -12.66
N SER A 201 19.87 5.93 -13.21
CA SER A 201 19.86 7.23 -13.89
C SER A 201 20.78 7.38 -15.11
N LYS A 202 21.33 6.29 -15.65
CA LYS A 202 22.28 6.32 -16.79
C LYS A 202 21.73 5.76 -18.10
N PHE A 203 20.74 4.88 -18.03
CA PHE A 203 20.24 4.15 -19.20
C PHE A 203 18.72 4.06 -19.19
N ILE A 204 18.11 4.35 -20.35
CA ILE A 204 16.70 4.08 -20.59
C ILE A 204 16.59 2.86 -21.50
N LEU A 205 15.90 1.84 -21.00
CA LEU A 205 15.48 0.67 -21.76
C LEU A 205 14.04 0.86 -22.20
N VAL A 206 13.82 0.95 -23.51
CA VAL A 206 12.48 0.96 -24.11
C VAL A 206 12.19 -0.41 -24.68
N TYR A 207 11.16 -1.07 -24.15
CA TYR A 207 10.65 -2.32 -24.66
C TYR A 207 9.31 -2.09 -25.33
N THR A 208 9.25 -2.42 -26.62
CA THR A 208 7.99 -2.71 -27.29
C THR A 208 7.89 -4.21 -27.51
N ARG A 209 6.69 -4.73 -27.78
CA ARG A 209 6.42 -6.17 -27.92
C ARG A 209 7.24 -6.91 -29.01
N GLN A 210 8.07 -6.21 -29.79
CA GLN A 210 8.89 -6.75 -30.87
C GLN A 210 10.35 -6.21 -30.90
N THR A 211 10.71 -5.21 -30.09
CA THR A 211 12.08 -4.64 -30.07
C THR A 211 12.50 -4.19 -28.68
N CYS A 212 13.78 -4.41 -28.35
CA CYS A 212 14.48 -3.75 -27.25
C CYS A 212 15.36 -2.65 -27.84
N MET A 213 15.17 -1.41 -27.42
CA MET A 213 16.00 -0.28 -27.82
C MET A 213 16.71 0.30 -26.59
N TYR A 214 18.03 0.43 -26.70
CA TYR A 214 18.89 1.02 -25.69
C TYR A 214 19.11 2.50 -26.03
N LEU A 215 18.73 3.40 -25.11
CA LEU A 215 19.07 4.81 -25.22
C LEU A 215 20.05 5.17 -24.12
N GLN A 216 21.29 5.45 -24.53
CA GLN A 216 22.32 6.03 -23.67
C GLN A 216 22.12 7.55 -23.64
N ILE A 217 22.14 8.12 -22.44
CA ILE A 217 22.05 9.57 -22.16
C ILE A 217 23.43 10.08 -21.77
#